data_AF-A0A181ZA38-F1
#
_entry.id   AF-A0A181ZA38-F1
#
_cell.length_a   1.000
_cell.length_b   1.000
_cell.length_c   1.000
_cell.angle_alpha   90.00
_cell.angle_beta   90.00
_cell.angle_gamma   90.00
#
_symmetry.space_group_name_H-M   'P 1'
#
loop_
_entity.id
_entity.type
_entity.pdbx_description
1 polymer ?
#
loop_
_entity_poly.entity_id
_entity_poly.type
_entity_poly.pdbx_seq_one_letter_code
_entity_poly.pdbx_strand_id
1 'polypeptide(L)'
;MTTTDATRSRPAEPSLPSVRMPRLVAHRGAPRVRRENTLPAVAVAEALGADVIEVDVRRTADGVAVLLHDETLGRMWGDARRVADVPWCDVARLGNGLDRIPRLDAVLERLDGCGSSLLIDLTDAEDARVAARTVASSSAAVAVAWCGAQEAVAAVREVLPDADVWLAWASLDPPTPDDLVALGPSTLNLDVAFLTPRTVGAAHDLGLQVSVWTVDAPEPAIWAARLGADSITTNDLAAVRAALAAAERDGWPEPDHEATEAEVASRAQALAHRIAHEVIAYTREHPVGSVTTKAHEADLVTDVDRLVEQHVRGRVRAAFPTHGFSGEEYGDAPGDKHRWYLDPVDGTTNLANGVPWTSTSLCLTRSGRPLVGVVADPWRGEVFEARRGRGAVIRDRQLRLDDTPRSLAGAVVGTELDGPLPWPGFGAFLDALAARSCTLRVQGSGTLTIAQVAAGRGIGGCVSAFDPIDHGAAVLLVHEAGGVVMTVDGPVEGFPPVGAPFLVAHPGAADELHAVWVGAVRP
;
A
#
# COMPACT_ATOMS: atom_id res chain seq x y z
N MET A 1 61.13 7.89 -9.77
CA MET A 1 60.47 6.76 -10.45
C MET A 1 60.01 5.80 -9.37
N THR A 2 58.72 5.84 -9.03
CA THR A 2 57.91 4.75 -8.43
C THR A 2 56.54 5.33 -8.11
N THR A 3 55.68 5.34 -9.12
CA THR A 3 54.23 5.53 -8.99
C THR A 3 53.65 4.23 -8.45
N THR A 4 53.15 4.23 -7.21
CA THR A 4 52.34 3.15 -6.67
C THR A 4 50.90 3.36 -7.10
N ASP A 5 50.47 2.50 -8.01
CA ASP A 5 49.11 2.37 -8.52
C ASP A 5 48.20 1.83 -7.40
N ALA A 6 47.26 2.65 -6.95
CA ALA A 6 46.27 2.27 -5.95
C ALA A 6 44.98 1.88 -6.67
N THR A 7 44.94 0.64 -7.16
CA THR A 7 43.69 -0.03 -7.54
C THR A 7 42.85 -0.20 -6.27
N ARG A 8 41.93 0.74 -6.03
CA ARG A 8 40.84 0.55 -5.07
C ARG A 8 39.96 -0.58 -5.59
N SER A 9 39.99 -1.73 -4.94
CA SER A 9 38.98 -2.78 -5.14
C SER A 9 37.61 -2.20 -4.81
N ARG A 10 36.63 -2.39 -5.71
CA ARG A 10 35.21 -2.24 -5.37
C ARG A 10 34.93 -3.14 -4.16
N PRO A 11 34.24 -2.66 -3.11
CA PRO A 11 33.68 -3.58 -2.13
C PRO A 11 32.80 -4.59 -2.87
N ALA A 12 32.99 -5.87 -2.56
CA ALA A 12 32.15 -6.92 -3.12
C ALA A 12 30.70 -6.64 -2.73
N GLU A 13 29.82 -6.50 -3.72
CA GLU A 13 28.39 -6.51 -3.48
C GLU A 13 28.04 -7.84 -2.80
N PRO A 14 27.20 -7.84 -1.75
CA PRO A 14 26.80 -9.08 -1.11
C PRO A 14 26.13 -9.95 -2.17
N SER A 15 26.72 -11.11 -2.45
CA SER A 15 26.10 -12.13 -3.31
C SER A 15 24.75 -12.50 -2.72
N LEU A 16 23.68 -12.36 -3.51
CA LEU A 16 22.34 -12.75 -3.08
C LEU A 16 22.34 -14.23 -2.66
N PRO A 17 21.66 -14.58 -1.55
CA PRO A 17 21.64 -15.96 -1.06
C PRO A 17 21.05 -16.93 -2.08
N SER A 18 21.43 -18.21 -1.99
CA SER A 18 20.81 -19.27 -2.77
C SER A 18 19.31 -19.33 -2.48
N VAL A 19 18.47 -19.33 -3.51
CA VAL A 19 17.02 -19.33 -3.33
C VAL A 19 16.54 -20.72 -2.92
N ARG A 20 15.80 -20.78 -1.81
CA ARG A 20 15.07 -21.97 -1.38
C ARG A 20 13.66 -21.91 -1.98
N MET A 21 13.17 -23.03 -2.52
CA MET A 21 11.80 -23.10 -2.99
C MET A 21 10.82 -22.90 -1.82
N PRO A 22 9.92 -21.91 -1.89
CA PRO A 22 8.95 -21.67 -0.83
C PRO A 22 7.86 -22.74 -0.83
N ARG A 23 7.28 -22.99 0.35
CA ARG A 23 6.02 -23.71 0.47
C ARG A 23 4.90 -22.87 -0.13
N LEU A 24 3.94 -23.51 -0.78
CA LEU A 24 2.78 -22.82 -1.32
C LEU A 24 1.56 -23.02 -0.41
N VAL A 25 1.00 -21.89 0.02
CA VAL A 25 -0.21 -21.81 0.83
C VAL A 25 -1.38 -21.46 -0.09
N ALA A 26 -2.36 -22.34 -0.17
CA ALA A 26 -3.54 -22.13 -0.99
C ALA A 26 -4.57 -21.32 -0.20
N HIS A 27 -4.71 -20.04 -0.55
CA HIS A 27 -5.54 -19.07 0.17
C HIS A 27 -7.02 -19.45 0.06
N ARG A 28 -7.73 -19.57 1.19
CA ARG A 28 -9.15 -19.93 1.29
C ARG A 28 -9.51 -21.22 0.53
N GLY A 29 -8.56 -22.16 0.48
CA GLY A 29 -8.58 -23.28 -0.44
C GLY A 29 -8.08 -22.90 -1.84
N ALA A 30 -8.97 -22.79 -2.82
CA ALA A 30 -8.62 -22.53 -4.23
C ALA A 30 -9.68 -21.63 -4.90
N PRO A 31 -9.80 -20.35 -4.48
CA PRO A 31 -10.90 -19.45 -4.81
C PRO A 31 -11.02 -19.10 -6.30
N ARG A 32 -9.93 -19.25 -7.08
CA ARG A 32 -9.96 -19.12 -8.55
C ARG A 32 -10.71 -20.24 -9.25
N VAL A 33 -10.88 -21.39 -8.60
CA VAL A 33 -11.44 -22.61 -9.21
C VAL A 33 -12.78 -23.00 -8.58
N ARG A 34 -12.88 -22.90 -7.25
CA ARG A 34 -14.10 -23.22 -6.50
C ARG A 34 -14.42 -22.07 -5.55
N ARG A 35 -15.65 -22.05 -5.04
CA ARG A 35 -16.06 -21.06 -4.05
C ARG A 35 -15.15 -21.16 -2.82
N GLU A 36 -14.61 -20.03 -2.39
CA GLU A 36 -13.70 -19.94 -1.23
C GLU A 36 -14.29 -20.59 0.03
N ASN A 37 -13.43 -21.12 0.90
CA ASN A 37 -13.83 -21.65 2.21
C ASN A 37 -14.89 -22.78 2.13
N THR A 38 -14.79 -23.64 1.11
CA THR A 38 -15.66 -24.82 0.94
C THR A 38 -14.84 -26.11 0.85
N LEU A 39 -15.47 -27.25 1.17
CA LEU A 39 -14.81 -28.57 1.01
C LEU A 39 -14.31 -28.83 -0.42
N PRO A 40 -15.05 -28.47 -1.50
CA PRO A 40 -14.52 -28.54 -2.85
C PRO A 40 -13.29 -27.66 -3.09
N ALA A 41 -13.20 -26.47 -2.49
CA ALA A 41 -12.02 -25.62 -2.61
C ALA A 41 -10.80 -26.23 -1.90
N VAL A 42 -10.99 -26.78 -0.70
CA VAL A 42 -9.94 -27.53 0.03
C VAL A 42 -9.47 -28.74 -0.78
N ALA A 43 -10.41 -29.52 -1.35
CA ALA A 43 -10.08 -30.69 -2.16
C ALA A 43 -9.31 -30.32 -3.44
N VAL A 44 -9.65 -29.20 -4.08
CA VAL A 44 -8.91 -28.71 -5.24
C VAL A 44 -7.52 -28.23 -4.85
N ALA A 45 -7.37 -27.52 -3.73
CA ALA A 45 -6.08 -27.07 -3.24
C ALA A 45 -5.12 -28.25 -2.99
N GLU A 46 -5.61 -29.32 -2.35
CA GLU A 46 -4.86 -30.55 -2.12
C GLU A 46 -4.48 -31.23 -3.44
N ALA A 47 -5.43 -31.35 -4.38
CA ALA A 47 -5.17 -31.93 -5.71
C ALA A 47 -4.16 -31.11 -6.55
N LEU A 48 -4.06 -29.79 -6.32
CA LEU A 48 -3.05 -28.91 -6.91
C LEU A 48 -1.70 -28.93 -6.14
N GLY A 49 -1.59 -29.78 -5.12
CA GLY A 49 -0.37 -30.05 -4.35
C GLY A 49 0.00 -28.95 -3.36
N ALA A 50 -0.97 -28.23 -2.78
CA ALA A 50 -0.69 -27.22 -1.77
C ALA A 50 0.05 -27.81 -0.57
N ASP A 51 1.09 -27.13 -0.08
CA ASP A 51 1.83 -27.55 1.12
C ASP A 51 1.05 -27.18 2.40
N VAL A 52 0.29 -26.09 2.32
CA VAL A 52 -0.61 -25.58 3.35
C VAL A 52 -1.90 -25.14 2.67
N ILE A 53 -3.03 -25.37 3.32
CA ILE A 53 -4.33 -24.83 2.89
C ILE A 53 -4.76 -23.85 3.96
N GLU A 54 -4.94 -22.59 3.58
CA GLU A 54 -5.45 -21.56 4.49
C GLU A 54 -6.97 -21.51 4.38
N VAL A 55 -7.64 -21.36 5.53
CA VAL A 55 -9.09 -21.20 5.64
C VAL A 55 -9.46 -20.22 6.76
N ASP A 56 -10.52 -19.45 6.54
CA ASP A 56 -11.09 -18.55 7.54
C ASP A 56 -12.12 -19.27 8.39
N VAL A 57 -12.15 -19.04 9.71
CA VAL A 57 -13.13 -19.66 10.61
C VAL A 57 -13.92 -18.64 11.41
N ARG A 58 -15.24 -18.88 11.50
CA ARG A 58 -16.20 -18.15 12.34
C ARG A 58 -17.06 -19.11 13.16
N ARG A 59 -17.65 -18.63 14.25
CA ARG A 59 -18.63 -19.40 15.03
C ARG A 59 -20.07 -19.08 14.62
N THR A 60 -20.93 -20.09 14.67
CA THR A 60 -22.39 -19.92 14.63
C THR A 60 -22.94 -19.52 16.01
N ALA A 61 -24.22 -19.15 16.07
CA ALA A 61 -24.89 -18.77 17.33
C ALA A 61 -24.88 -19.88 18.40
N ASP A 62 -24.91 -21.13 17.97
CA ASP A 62 -24.86 -22.33 18.80
C ASP A 62 -23.42 -22.90 18.97
N GLY A 63 -22.40 -22.12 18.60
CA GLY A 63 -21.00 -22.42 18.90
C GLY A 63 -20.36 -23.49 18.02
N VAL A 64 -20.78 -23.62 16.77
CA VAL A 64 -20.14 -24.49 15.78
C VAL A 64 -19.12 -23.70 14.96
N ALA A 65 -17.88 -24.19 14.87
CA ALA A 65 -16.86 -23.63 14.00
C ALA A 65 -17.18 -23.96 12.53
N VAL A 66 -17.29 -22.93 11.69
CA VAL A 66 -17.59 -23.03 10.27
C VAL A 66 -16.60 -22.22 9.44
N LEU A 67 -16.33 -22.66 8.21
CA LEU A 67 -15.41 -21.93 7.32
C LEU A 67 -16.13 -20.75 6.67
N LEU A 68 -15.71 -19.53 6.99
CA LEU A 68 -16.28 -18.29 6.46
C LEU A 68 -15.33 -17.12 6.72
N HIS A 69 -15.04 -16.31 5.71
CA HIS A 69 -14.21 -15.10 5.87
C HIS A 69 -14.99 -13.95 6.53
N ASP A 70 -16.15 -13.62 5.97
CA ASP A 70 -16.91 -12.44 6.37
C ASP A 70 -17.68 -12.65 7.67
N GLU A 71 -17.97 -11.56 8.39
CA GLU A 71 -18.87 -11.60 9.55
C GLU A 71 -20.32 -11.95 9.15
N THR A 72 -20.70 -11.60 7.93
CA THR A 72 -22.05 -11.80 7.39
C THR A 72 -22.04 -12.87 6.32
N LEU A 73 -23.20 -13.51 6.14
CA LEU A 73 -23.41 -14.51 5.09
C LEU A 73 -23.67 -13.83 3.72
N GLY A 74 -23.54 -12.51 3.62
CA GLY A 74 -24.08 -11.69 2.54
C GLY A 74 -23.35 -11.89 1.22
N ARG A 75 -22.05 -11.59 1.19
CA ARG A 75 -21.23 -11.55 -0.04
C ARG A 75 -21.24 -12.89 -0.79
N MET A 76 -21.11 -13.99 -0.05
CA MET A 76 -20.94 -15.33 -0.63
C MET A 76 -22.22 -16.17 -0.68
N TRP A 77 -23.18 -15.89 0.21
CA TRP A 77 -24.35 -16.74 0.42
C TRP A 77 -25.69 -16.01 0.31
N GLY A 78 -25.68 -14.69 0.07
CA GLY A 78 -26.88 -13.89 -0.18
C GLY A 78 -27.76 -13.67 1.05
N ASP A 79 -27.20 -13.80 2.26
CA ASP A 79 -27.93 -13.64 3.52
C ASP A 79 -27.25 -12.55 4.37
N ALA A 80 -27.96 -11.45 4.61
CA ALA A 80 -27.37 -10.28 5.28
C ALA A 80 -27.09 -10.49 6.79
N ARG A 81 -27.55 -11.61 7.38
CA ARG A 81 -27.36 -11.88 8.82
C ARG A 81 -25.88 -12.15 9.13
N ARG A 82 -25.48 -11.80 10.35
CA ARG A 82 -24.18 -12.17 10.92
C ARG A 82 -24.19 -13.66 11.25
N VAL A 83 -23.12 -14.38 10.92
CA VAL A 83 -23.03 -15.83 11.18
C VAL A 83 -23.15 -16.16 12.67
N ALA A 84 -22.62 -15.29 13.54
CA ALA A 84 -22.69 -15.41 14.98
C ALA A 84 -24.13 -15.32 15.56
N ASP A 85 -25.11 -14.87 14.77
CA ASP A 85 -26.52 -14.76 15.15
C ASP A 85 -27.40 -15.87 14.54
N VAL A 86 -26.81 -16.79 13.76
CA VAL A 86 -27.53 -17.85 13.05
C VAL A 86 -27.10 -19.22 13.57
N PRO A 87 -28.03 -20.11 13.97
CA PRO A 87 -27.68 -21.46 14.41
C PRO A 87 -27.18 -22.31 13.25
N TRP A 88 -26.33 -23.31 13.55
CA TRP A 88 -25.72 -24.18 12.54
C TRP A 88 -26.75 -24.84 11.63
N CYS A 89 -27.90 -25.26 12.15
CA CYS A 89 -28.94 -25.92 11.34
C CYS A 89 -29.45 -25.05 10.18
N ASP A 90 -29.41 -23.72 10.32
CA ASP A 90 -29.79 -22.79 9.27
C ASP A 90 -28.59 -22.45 8.37
N VAL A 91 -27.39 -22.29 8.94
CA VAL A 91 -26.15 -22.12 8.16
C VAL A 91 -25.93 -23.31 7.21
N ALA A 92 -26.12 -24.54 7.69
CA ALA A 92 -25.96 -25.78 6.94
C ALA A 92 -26.91 -25.90 5.73
N ARG A 93 -28.04 -25.18 5.75
CA ARG A 93 -29.02 -25.17 4.66
C ARG A 93 -28.58 -24.27 3.50
N LEU A 94 -27.72 -23.29 3.74
CA LEU A 94 -27.21 -22.39 2.72
C LEU A 94 -26.31 -23.12 1.72
N GLY A 95 -26.36 -22.68 0.46
CA GLY A 95 -25.61 -23.28 -0.64
C GLY A 95 -26.34 -24.41 -1.37
N ASN A 96 -25.64 -25.09 -2.28
CA ASN A 96 -26.20 -26.17 -3.10
C ASN A 96 -25.20 -27.32 -3.28
N GLY A 97 -25.68 -28.56 -3.17
CA GLY A 97 -24.81 -29.75 -3.27
C GLY A 97 -23.63 -29.69 -2.30
N LEU A 98 -22.40 -29.70 -2.85
CA LEU A 98 -21.14 -29.60 -2.12
C LEU A 98 -20.66 -28.14 -1.91
N ASP A 99 -21.24 -27.16 -2.60
CA ASP A 99 -20.96 -25.73 -2.41
C ASP A 99 -21.81 -25.23 -1.23
N ARG A 100 -21.39 -25.60 -0.02
CA ARG A 100 -21.98 -25.20 1.27
C ARG A 100 -20.90 -24.70 2.21
N ILE A 101 -21.30 -23.98 3.25
CA ILE A 101 -20.45 -23.61 4.37
C ILE A 101 -20.15 -24.89 5.18
N PRO A 102 -18.91 -25.40 5.19
CA PRO A 102 -18.58 -26.59 5.93
C PRO A 102 -18.28 -26.27 7.39
N ARG A 103 -18.44 -27.27 8.26
CA ARG A 103 -17.87 -27.23 9.61
C ARG A 103 -16.37 -27.46 9.54
N LEU A 104 -15.64 -26.91 10.50
CA LEU A 104 -14.19 -27.11 10.61
C LEU A 104 -13.83 -28.59 10.82
N ASP A 105 -14.61 -29.34 11.62
CA ASP A 105 -14.37 -30.77 11.85
C ASP A 105 -14.41 -31.60 10.56
N ALA A 106 -15.36 -31.32 9.66
CA ALA A 106 -15.46 -31.97 8.36
C ALA A 106 -14.25 -31.67 7.45
N VAL A 107 -13.61 -30.51 7.61
CA VAL A 107 -12.38 -30.15 6.88
C VAL A 107 -11.18 -30.92 7.43
N LEU A 108 -11.07 -31.03 8.76
CA LEU A 108 -10.05 -31.85 9.41
C LEU A 108 -10.17 -33.33 8.98
N GLU A 109 -11.39 -33.89 9.02
CA GLU A 109 -11.66 -35.25 8.54
C GLU A 109 -11.29 -35.44 7.06
N ARG A 110 -11.55 -34.44 6.21
CA ARG A 110 -11.22 -34.50 4.78
C ARG A 110 -9.71 -34.50 4.51
N LEU A 111 -8.95 -33.81 5.34
CA LEU A 111 -7.49 -33.69 5.24
C LEU A 111 -6.74 -34.79 6.00
N ASP A 112 -7.45 -35.66 6.74
CA ASP A 112 -6.82 -36.76 7.46
C ASP A 112 -6.07 -37.71 6.50
N GLY A 113 -4.78 -37.91 6.76
CA GLY A 113 -3.88 -38.67 5.88
C GLY A 113 -3.48 -37.97 4.57
N CYS A 114 -3.90 -36.72 4.34
CA CYS A 114 -3.39 -35.90 3.24
C CYS A 114 -2.01 -35.30 3.58
N GLY A 115 -1.27 -34.86 2.55
CA GLY A 115 0.06 -34.26 2.73
C GLY A 115 0.04 -32.78 3.13
N SER A 116 -1.07 -32.08 2.94
CA SER A 116 -1.21 -30.65 3.23
C SER A 116 -1.51 -30.39 4.70
N SER A 117 -0.86 -29.38 5.30
CA SER A 117 -1.26 -28.84 6.61
C SER A 117 -2.37 -27.81 6.47
N LEU A 118 -3.05 -27.48 7.57
CA LEU A 118 -4.08 -26.44 7.63
C LEU A 118 -3.52 -25.17 8.30
N LEU A 119 -3.80 -24.00 7.73
CA LEU A 119 -3.61 -22.71 8.38
C LEU A 119 -5.00 -22.12 8.63
N ILE A 120 -5.31 -21.78 9.88
CA ILE A 120 -6.63 -21.22 10.25
C ILE A 120 -6.46 -19.73 10.53
N ASP A 121 -7.13 -18.88 9.76
CA ASP A 121 -7.21 -17.44 9.98
C ASP A 121 -8.41 -17.07 10.85
N LEU A 122 -8.18 -16.18 11.83
CA LEU A 122 -9.09 -15.83 12.90
C LEU A 122 -9.08 -14.33 13.18
N THR A 123 -10.27 -13.73 13.18
CA THR A 123 -10.42 -12.29 13.45
C THR A 123 -10.82 -11.98 14.89
N ASP A 124 -11.42 -12.93 15.62
CA ASP A 124 -12.00 -12.73 16.95
C ASP A 124 -11.64 -13.83 17.97
N ALA A 125 -11.57 -13.46 19.24
CA ALA A 125 -11.15 -14.34 20.34
C ALA A 125 -12.19 -15.41 20.73
N GLU A 126 -13.49 -15.18 20.54
CA GLU A 126 -14.50 -16.22 20.78
C GLU A 126 -14.50 -17.25 19.64
N ASP A 127 -14.41 -16.78 18.39
CA ASP A 127 -14.26 -17.63 17.20
C ASP A 127 -13.04 -18.55 17.35
N ALA A 128 -11.90 -17.97 17.77
CA ALA A 128 -10.66 -18.69 18.03
C ALA A 128 -10.81 -19.83 19.05
N ARG A 129 -11.49 -19.59 20.18
CA ARG A 129 -11.69 -20.62 21.21
C ARG A 129 -12.58 -21.76 20.72
N VAL A 130 -13.59 -21.46 19.90
CA VAL A 130 -14.47 -22.48 19.32
C VAL A 130 -13.69 -23.31 18.29
N ALA A 131 -12.90 -22.67 17.43
CA ALA A 131 -12.04 -23.33 16.47
C ALA A 131 -11.00 -24.23 17.16
N ALA A 132 -10.30 -23.71 18.16
CA ALA A 132 -9.29 -24.45 18.93
C ALA A 132 -9.87 -25.68 19.64
N ARG A 133 -11.06 -25.57 20.25
CA ARG A 133 -11.75 -26.74 20.85
C ARG A 133 -12.16 -27.77 19.80
N THR A 134 -12.56 -27.31 18.61
CA THR A 134 -12.91 -28.20 17.49
C THR A 134 -11.68 -28.98 17.02
N VAL A 135 -10.53 -28.32 16.87
CA VAL A 135 -9.26 -28.99 16.54
C VAL A 135 -8.82 -29.93 17.65
N ALA A 136 -8.87 -29.50 18.93
CA ALA A 136 -8.48 -30.31 20.08
C ALA A 136 -9.31 -31.59 20.27
N SER A 137 -10.56 -31.59 19.79
CA SER A 137 -11.47 -32.75 19.88
C SER A 137 -11.45 -33.65 18.64
N SER A 138 -10.73 -33.25 17.59
CA SER A 138 -10.59 -34.04 16.37
C SER A 138 -9.61 -35.20 16.57
N SER A 139 -9.90 -36.35 15.96
CA SER A 139 -8.95 -37.46 15.86
C SER A 139 -8.12 -37.44 14.58
N ALA A 140 -8.37 -36.49 13.67
CA ALA A 140 -7.66 -36.38 12.40
C ALA A 140 -6.19 -35.97 12.63
N ALA A 141 -5.26 -36.64 11.96
CA ALA A 141 -3.84 -36.38 12.05
C ALA A 141 -3.43 -35.26 11.07
N VAL A 142 -3.96 -34.06 11.27
CA VAL A 142 -3.67 -32.88 10.44
C VAL A 142 -2.84 -31.87 11.24
N ALA A 143 -1.70 -31.44 10.71
CA ALA A 143 -0.94 -30.34 11.30
C ALA A 143 -1.70 -29.03 11.11
N VAL A 144 -1.92 -28.27 12.19
CA VAL A 144 -2.68 -27.02 12.18
C VAL A 144 -1.81 -25.88 12.70
N ALA A 145 -1.68 -24.85 11.89
CA ALA A 145 -1.13 -23.55 12.25
C ALA A 145 -2.25 -22.50 12.36
N TRP A 146 -1.99 -21.40 13.06
CA TRP A 146 -2.98 -20.37 13.39
C TRP A 146 -2.43 -18.99 13.05
N CYS A 147 -3.21 -18.18 12.33
CA CYS A 147 -2.91 -16.78 12.09
C CYS A 147 -4.14 -15.90 12.38
N GLY A 148 -3.94 -14.58 12.28
CA GLY A 148 -4.99 -13.59 12.40
C GLY A 148 -4.71 -12.57 13.50
N ALA A 149 -5.77 -12.03 14.09
CA ALA A 149 -5.66 -10.99 15.12
C ALA A 149 -4.91 -11.50 16.36
N GLN A 150 -4.06 -10.65 16.95
CA GLN A 150 -3.22 -11.02 18.10
C GLN A 150 -4.05 -11.56 19.28
N GLU A 151 -5.22 -10.97 19.56
CA GLU A 151 -6.14 -11.43 20.60
C GLU A 151 -6.76 -12.79 20.28
N ALA A 152 -7.07 -13.05 19.00
CA ALA A 152 -7.63 -14.31 18.55
C ALA A 152 -6.61 -15.45 18.71
N VAL A 153 -5.38 -15.22 18.25
CA VAL A 153 -4.27 -16.18 18.37
C VAL A 153 -3.89 -16.42 19.83
N ALA A 154 -3.91 -15.39 20.68
CA ALA A 154 -3.72 -15.56 22.12
C ALA A 154 -4.80 -16.47 22.73
N ALA A 155 -6.06 -16.31 22.31
CA ALA A 155 -7.17 -17.13 22.77
C ALA A 155 -7.10 -18.59 22.30
N VAL A 156 -6.46 -18.87 21.15
CA VAL A 156 -6.12 -20.24 20.73
C VAL A 156 -5.20 -20.89 21.76
N ARG A 157 -4.16 -20.19 22.24
CA ARG A 157 -3.19 -20.73 23.20
C ARG A 157 -3.75 -21.04 24.57
N GLU A 158 -4.84 -20.38 24.96
CA GLU A 158 -5.58 -20.74 26.18
C GLU A 158 -6.15 -22.18 26.11
N VAL A 159 -6.47 -22.67 24.90
CA VAL A 159 -7.04 -24.00 24.65
C VAL A 159 -5.96 -25.00 24.20
N LEU A 160 -5.03 -24.56 23.36
CA LEU A 160 -3.94 -25.34 22.77
C LEU A 160 -2.60 -24.65 23.07
N PRO A 161 -1.98 -24.91 24.24
CA PRO A 161 -0.74 -24.23 24.66
C PRO A 161 0.42 -24.35 23.68
N ASP A 162 0.50 -25.47 22.95
CA ASP A 162 1.55 -25.78 21.96
C ASP A 162 1.14 -25.42 20.52
N ALA A 163 0.11 -24.58 20.32
CA ALA A 163 -0.35 -24.18 19.01
C ALA A 163 0.75 -23.50 18.18
N ASP A 164 0.92 -23.95 16.93
CA ASP A 164 1.82 -23.34 15.95
C ASP A 164 1.24 -22.01 15.45
N VAL A 165 1.93 -20.91 15.71
CA VAL A 165 1.43 -19.56 15.46
C VAL A 165 2.21 -18.87 14.35
N TRP A 166 1.47 -18.34 13.39
CA TRP A 166 1.94 -17.46 12.33
C TRP A 166 1.54 -16.02 12.67
N LEU A 167 2.50 -15.23 13.16
CA LEU A 167 2.28 -13.87 13.63
C LEU A 167 2.08 -12.92 12.45
N ALA A 168 0.90 -12.32 12.34
CA ALA A 168 0.66 -11.25 11.37
C ALA A 168 1.59 -10.07 11.65
N TRP A 169 2.26 -9.58 10.61
CA TRP A 169 3.20 -8.46 10.74
C TRP A 169 2.99 -7.43 9.64
N ALA A 170 2.68 -6.21 10.06
CA ALA A 170 2.37 -5.07 9.18
C ALA A 170 3.27 -3.87 9.49
N SER A 171 4.56 -4.14 9.67
CA SER A 171 5.58 -3.12 9.95
C SER A 171 6.81 -3.31 9.08
N LEU A 172 7.41 -2.18 8.67
CA LEU A 172 8.73 -2.17 8.02
C LEU A 172 9.87 -2.34 9.03
N ASP A 173 9.61 -2.09 10.31
CA ASP A 173 10.56 -2.40 11.36
C ASP A 173 10.65 -3.93 11.51
N PRO A 174 11.88 -4.47 11.58
CA PRO A 174 12.05 -5.89 11.85
C PRO A 174 11.50 -6.29 13.22
N PRO A 175 11.00 -7.52 13.37
CA PRO A 175 10.57 -8.01 14.68
C PRO A 175 11.75 -8.05 15.65
N THR A 176 11.46 -7.76 16.91
CA THR A 176 12.40 -7.87 18.04
C THR A 176 12.04 -9.08 18.90
N PRO A 177 12.97 -9.59 19.74
CA PRO A 177 12.62 -10.66 20.68
C PRO A 177 11.40 -10.36 21.55
N ASP A 178 11.23 -9.12 21.98
CA ASP A 178 10.13 -8.69 22.85
C ASP A 178 8.77 -8.80 22.16
N ASP A 179 8.70 -8.50 20.86
CA ASP A 179 7.49 -8.67 20.05
C ASP A 179 7.03 -10.13 19.99
N LEU A 180 7.98 -11.07 20.11
CA LEU A 180 7.74 -12.50 20.00
C LEU A 180 7.38 -13.14 21.34
N VAL A 181 7.76 -12.56 22.49
CA VAL A 181 7.62 -13.21 23.81
C VAL A 181 6.17 -13.60 24.10
N ALA A 182 5.21 -12.74 23.80
CA ALA A 182 3.80 -12.97 24.14
C ALA A 182 3.20 -14.16 23.37
N LEU A 183 3.54 -14.30 22.09
CA LEU A 183 2.93 -15.26 21.18
C LEU A 183 3.85 -16.35 20.66
N GLY A 184 5.14 -16.36 21.06
CA GLY A 184 6.17 -17.32 20.63
C GLY A 184 5.93 -17.95 19.25
N PRO A 185 5.81 -17.16 18.17
CA PRO A 185 5.42 -17.66 16.86
C PRO A 185 6.53 -18.49 16.23
N SER A 186 6.18 -19.36 15.28
CA SER A 186 7.14 -20.05 14.42
C SER A 186 7.42 -19.29 13.14
N THR A 187 6.48 -18.45 12.71
CA THR A 187 6.44 -17.84 11.39
C THR A 187 6.00 -16.38 11.50
N LEU A 188 6.69 -15.49 10.80
CA LEU A 188 6.24 -14.11 10.56
C LEU A 188 5.42 -14.10 9.27
N ASN A 189 4.14 -13.72 9.34
CA ASN A 189 3.22 -13.71 8.21
C ASN A 189 2.96 -12.27 7.73
N LEU A 190 3.70 -11.87 6.69
CA LEU A 190 3.78 -10.51 6.18
C LEU A 190 2.80 -10.26 5.03
N ASP A 191 2.20 -9.07 4.99
CA ASP A 191 1.73 -8.55 3.70
C ASP A 191 2.95 -8.27 2.80
N VAL A 192 2.85 -8.58 1.51
CA VAL A 192 3.92 -8.35 0.53
C VAL A 192 4.42 -6.90 0.50
N ALA A 193 3.58 -5.93 0.88
CA ALA A 193 3.94 -4.52 1.03
C ALA A 193 5.08 -4.29 2.04
N PHE A 194 5.21 -5.16 3.06
CA PHE A 194 6.21 -5.08 4.11
C PHE A 194 7.40 -6.04 3.90
N LEU A 195 7.43 -6.77 2.78
CA LEU A 195 8.52 -7.69 2.49
C LEU A 195 9.79 -6.93 2.09
N THR A 196 10.82 -7.00 2.94
CA THR A 196 12.15 -6.45 2.66
C THR A 196 13.25 -7.47 3.00
N PRO A 197 14.46 -7.37 2.39
CA PRO A 197 15.60 -8.20 2.81
C PRO A 197 15.93 -8.06 4.31
N ARG A 198 15.72 -6.87 4.88
CA ARG A 198 16.01 -6.58 6.29
C ARG A 198 15.04 -7.30 7.22
N THR A 199 13.75 -7.24 6.93
CA THR A 199 12.73 -7.95 7.71
C THR A 199 12.89 -9.46 7.59
N VAL A 200 13.21 -9.97 6.40
CA VAL A 200 13.46 -11.41 6.19
C VAL A 200 14.68 -11.88 6.98
N GLY A 201 15.83 -11.21 6.82
CA GLY A 201 17.06 -11.58 7.52
C GLY A 201 16.91 -11.55 9.04
N ALA A 202 16.28 -10.51 9.59
CA ALA A 202 16.04 -10.42 11.03
C ALA A 202 15.08 -11.51 11.55
N ALA A 203 14.02 -11.85 10.80
CA ALA A 203 13.14 -12.94 11.17
C ALA A 203 13.89 -14.28 11.20
N HIS A 204 14.71 -14.55 10.17
CA HIS A 204 15.55 -15.75 10.12
C HIS A 204 16.60 -15.79 11.24
N ASP A 205 17.22 -14.66 11.58
CA ASP A 205 18.17 -14.55 12.71
C ASP A 205 17.50 -14.85 14.06
N LEU A 206 16.21 -14.56 14.20
CA LEU A 206 15.38 -14.93 15.35
C LEU A 206 14.84 -16.37 15.28
N GLY A 207 15.17 -17.12 14.23
CA GLY A 207 14.74 -18.51 14.03
C GLY A 207 13.31 -18.67 13.50
N LEU A 208 12.67 -17.59 13.04
CA LEU A 208 11.34 -17.63 12.45
C LEU A 208 11.42 -18.05 10.98
N GLN A 209 10.35 -18.63 10.46
CA GLN A 209 10.08 -18.68 9.01
C GLN A 209 9.41 -17.38 8.56
N VAL A 210 9.46 -17.07 7.26
CA VAL A 210 8.76 -15.92 6.68
C VAL A 210 7.72 -16.38 5.68
N SER A 211 6.46 -16.06 5.95
CA SER A 211 5.34 -16.23 5.02
C SER A 211 4.91 -14.88 4.45
N VAL A 212 4.50 -14.84 3.18
CA VAL A 212 3.97 -13.64 2.54
C VAL A 212 2.60 -13.87 1.92
N TRP A 213 1.71 -12.88 2.04
CA TRP A 213 0.36 -12.94 1.50
C TRP A 213 -0.10 -11.58 0.94
N THR A 214 -1.10 -11.52 0.05
CA THR A 214 -1.47 -12.56 -0.93
C THR A 214 -0.77 -12.27 -2.26
N VAL A 215 -0.03 -13.23 -2.80
CA VAL A 215 0.77 -13.06 -4.02
C VAL A 215 0.19 -13.89 -5.16
N ASP A 216 -0.60 -13.26 -6.01
CA ASP A 216 -1.28 -13.94 -7.14
C ASP A 216 -0.47 -13.93 -8.44
N ALA A 217 0.45 -12.99 -8.60
CA ALA A 217 1.16 -12.79 -9.86
C ALA A 217 2.51 -13.54 -9.89
N PRO A 218 2.88 -14.15 -11.03
CA PRO A 218 4.14 -14.88 -11.21
C PRO A 218 5.42 -14.11 -10.81
N GLU A 219 5.61 -12.90 -11.34
CA GLU A 219 6.84 -12.12 -11.12
C GLU A 219 7.01 -11.73 -9.63
N PRO A 220 6.00 -11.20 -8.92
CA PRO A 220 6.07 -10.99 -7.47
C PRO A 220 6.39 -12.25 -6.67
N ALA A 221 5.84 -13.41 -7.04
CA ALA A 221 6.12 -14.66 -6.33
C ALA A 221 7.58 -15.09 -6.47
N ILE A 222 8.14 -14.98 -7.68
CA ILE A 222 9.56 -15.26 -7.93
C ILE A 222 10.45 -14.33 -7.09
N TRP A 223 10.10 -13.04 -7.03
CA TRP A 223 10.85 -12.09 -6.21
C TRP A 223 10.70 -12.30 -4.71
N ALA A 224 9.51 -12.67 -4.23
CA ALA A 224 9.32 -13.02 -2.83
C ALA A 224 10.21 -14.20 -2.42
N ALA A 225 10.27 -15.25 -3.25
CA ALA A 225 11.19 -16.37 -3.06
C ALA A 225 12.66 -15.91 -3.09
N ARG A 226 13.05 -15.07 -4.05
CA ARG A 226 14.41 -14.51 -4.16
C ARG A 226 14.82 -13.69 -2.94
N LEU A 227 13.86 -12.97 -2.32
CA LEU A 227 14.06 -12.21 -1.09
C LEU A 227 14.13 -13.08 0.17
N GLY A 228 13.82 -14.38 0.06
CA GLY A 228 13.93 -15.35 1.15
C GLY A 228 12.62 -15.68 1.85
N ALA A 229 11.46 -15.44 1.24
CA ALA A 229 10.20 -15.96 1.76
C ALA A 229 10.22 -17.50 1.78
N ASP A 230 9.88 -18.10 2.93
CA ASP A 230 9.77 -19.55 3.13
C ASP A 230 8.40 -20.10 2.70
N SER A 231 7.37 -19.24 2.70
CA SER A 231 6.00 -19.59 2.28
C SER A 231 5.36 -18.45 1.48
N ILE A 232 4.57 -18.79 0.47
CA ILE A 232 3.80 -17.83 -0.34
C ILE A 232 2.33 -18.24 -0.37
N THR A 233 1.48 -17.36 0.14
CA THR A 233 0.03 -17.49 0.11
C THR A 233 -0.54 -16.87 -1.16
N THR A 234 -1.33 -17.64 -1.90
CA THR A 234 -1.82 -17.24 -3.23
C THR A 234 -3.23 -17.74 -3.51
N ASN A 235 -4.01 -16.97 -4.28
CA ASN A 235 -5.28 -17.42 -4.84
C ASN A 235 -5.08 -18.27 -6.11
N ASP A 236 -3.91 -18.18 -6.77
CA ASP A 236 -3.60 -18.87 -8.03
C ASP A 236 -2.38 -19.79 -7.88
N LEU A 237 -2.60 -20.89 -7.18
CA LEU A 237 -1.58 -21.89 -6.88
C LEU A 237 -0.90 -22.43 -8.15
N ALA A 238 -1.67 -22.62 -9.21
CA ALA A 238 -1.18 -23.19 -10.47
C ALA A 238 -0.22 -22.24 -11.19
N ALA A 239 -0.59 -20.95 -11.31
CA ALA A 239 0.25 -19.96 -11.95
C ALA A 239 1.54 -19.71 -11.17
N VAL A 240 1.44 -19.54 -9.84
CA VAL A 240 2.60 -19.30 -8.97
C VAL A 240 3.55 -20.50 -8.97
N ARG A 241 3.04 -21.73 -8.84
CA ARG A 241 3.88 -22.94 -8.90
C ARG A 241 4.61 -23.05 -10.22
N ALA A 242 3.92 -22.84 -11.34
CA ALA A 242 4.52 -22.91 -12.67
C ALA A 242 5.65 -21.88 -12.83
N ALA A 243 5.46 -20.67 -12.30
CA ALA A 243 6.44 -19.59 -12.33
C ALA A 243 7.69 -19.91 -11.51
N LEU A 244 7.52 -20.36 -10.26
CA LEU A 244 8.64 -20.73 -9.39
C LEU A 244 9.41 -21.92 -9.95
N ALA A 245 8.71 -22.94 -10.46
CA ALA A 245 9.37 -24.09 -11.08
C ALA A 245 10.11 -23.70 -12.37
N ALA A 246 9.61 -22.72 -13.13
CA ALA A 246 10.34 -22.18 -14.28
C ALA A 246 11.60 -21.44 -13.84
N ALA A 247 11.51 -20.57 -12.83
CA ALA A 247 12.67 -19.88 -12.27
C ALA A 247 13.72 -20.85 -11.70
N GLU A 248 13.31 -21.91 -11.00
CA GLU A 248 14.22 -22.93 -10.49
C GLU A 248 14.99 -23.66 -11.60
N ARG A 249 14.31 -23.99 -12.71
CA ARG A 249 14.93 -24.67 -13.86
C ARG A 249 15.80 -23.76 -14.71
N ASP A 250 15.28 -22.57 -15.03
CA ASP A 250 15.83 -21.66 -16.03
C ASP A 250 16.85 -20.70 -15.40
N GLY A 251 16.91 -20.65 -14.07
CA GLY A 251 17.70 -19.73 -13.27
C GLY A 251 16.82 -18.64 -12.66
N TRP A 252 17.02 -18.38 -11.36
CA TRP A 252 16.35 -17.29 -10.68
C TRP A 252 16.75 -15.97 -11.33
N PRO A 253 15.80 -15.03 -11.52
CA PRO A 253 16.12 -13.76 -12.11
C PRO A 253 17.17 -13.06 -11.26
N GLU A 254 18.33 -12.85 -11.87
CA GLU A 254 19.26 -11.83 -11.40
C GLU A 254 18.73 -10.47 -11.86
N PRO A 255 19.11 -9.37 -11.20
CA PRO A 255 18.71 -8.01 -11.60
C PRO A 255 19.10 -7.57 -13.04
N ASP A 256 19.57 -8.46 -13.91
CA ASP A 256 20.32 -8.13 -15.13
C ASP A 256 19.45 -7.97 -16.40
N HIS A 257 18.86 -6.79 -16.49
CA HIS A 257 19.19 -5.76 -17.49
C HIS A 257 18.71 -4.47 -16.84
N GLU A 258 19.60 -3.52 -16.58
CA GLU A 258 19.19 -2.24 -16.03
C GLU A 258 18.30 -1.55 -17.07
N ALA A 259 16.98 -1.70 -16.88
CA ALA A 259 15.99 -1.08 -17.74
C ALA A 259 16.35 0.40 -17.89
N THR A 260 16.31 0.88 -19.12
CA THR A 260 16.58 2.29 -19.39
C THR A 260 15.61 3.15 -18.59
N GLU A 261 16.02 4.37 -18.24
CA GLU A 261 15.16 5.30 -17.52
C GLU A 261 13.81 5.48 -18.25
N ALA A 262 13.80 5.45 -19.58
CA ALA A 262 12.61 5.54 -20.40
C ALA A 262 11.66 4.35 -20.23
N GLU A 263 12.18 3.12 -20.17
CA GLU A 263 11.39 1.91 -19.95
C GLU A 263 10.79 1.88 -18.55
N VAL A 264 11.60 2.20 -17.53
CA VAL A 264 11.14 2.31 -16.14
C VAL A 264 10.04 3.38 -16.04
N ALA A 265 10.28 4.58 -16.57
CA ALA A 265 9.31 5.66 -16.53
C ALA A 265 8.00 5.31 -17.24
N SER A 266 8.06 4.62 -18.38
CA SER A 266 6.86 4.22 -19.11
C SER A 266 6.05 3.16 -18.37
N ARG A 267 6.70 2.14 -17.80
CA ARG A 267 6.03 1.12 -16.99
C ARG A 267 5.46 1.72 -15.71
N ALA A 268 6.23 2.59 -15.06
CA ALA A 268 5.84 3.27 -13.82
C ALA A 268 4.63 4.17 -14.03
N GLN A 269 4.59 4.96 -15.10
CA GLN A 269 3.42 5.78 -15.44
C GLN A 269 2.18 4.91 -15.66
N ALA A 270 2.28 3.84 -16.45
CA ALA A 270 1.15 2.96 -16.70
C ALA A 270 0.64 2.26 -15.41
N LEU A 271 1.54 1.92 -14.48
CA LEU A 271 1.17 1.39 -13.16
C LEU A 271 0.48 2.46 -12.31
N ALA A 272 1.08 3.64 -12.17
CA ALA A 272 0.56 4.73 -11.36
C ALA A 272 -0.82 5.20 -11.84
N HIS A 273 -1.04 5.22 -13.16
CA HIS A 273 -2.36 5.47 -13.76
C HIS A 273 -3.43 4.47 -13.28
N ARG A 274 -3.13 3.16 -13.32
CA ARG A 274 -4.07 2.13 -12.85
C ARG A 274 -4.34 2.24 -11.35
N ILE A 275 -3.28 2.44 -10.57
CA ILE A 275 -3.37 2.64 -9.12
C ILE A 275 -4.26 3.85 -8.81
N ALA A 276 -4.09 4.97 -9.51
CA ALA A 276 -4.92 6.16 -9.29
C ALA A 276 -6.41 5.89 -9.51
N HIS A 277 -6.77 5.12 -10.54
CA HIS A 277 -8.16 4.73 -10.75
C HIS A 277 -8.69 3.75 -9.69
N GLU A 278 -7.87 2.79 -9.26
CA GLU A 278 -8.18 1.87 -8.16
C GLU A 278 -8.46 2.66 -6.86
N VAL A 279 -7.59 3.63 -6.53
CA VAL A 279 -7.72 4.47 -5.33
C VAL A 279 -8.93 5.40 -5.41
N ILE A 280 -9.21 6.02 -6.57
CA ILE A 280 -10.43 6.83 -6.76
C ILE A 280 -11.69 6.02 -6.46
N ALA A 281 -11.78 4.79 -6.99
CA ALA A 281 -12.92 3.92 -6.71
C ALA A 281 -13.00 3.59 -5.21
N TYR A 282 -11.86 3.20 -4.64
CA TYR A 282 -11.74 2.84 -3.23
C TYR A 282 -12.21 3.95 -2.29
N THR A 283 -11.66 5.16 -2.42
CA THR A 283 -11.98 6.31 -1.55
C THR A 283 -13.44 6.75 -1.65
N ARG A 284 -14.11 6.53 -2.79
CA ARG A 284 -15.54 6.88 -2.98
C ARG A 284 -16.50 5.85 -2.40
N GLU A 285 -16.09 4.57 -2.42
CA GLU A 285 -16.95 3.44 -2.04
C GLU A 285 -16.80 3.07 -0.56
N HIS A 286 -15.67 3.40 0.08
CA HIS A 286 -15.41 3.09 1.47
C HIS A 286 -15.78 4.27 2.37
N PRO A 287 -16.89 4.18 3.15
CA PRO A 287 -17.15 5.18 4.18
C PRO A 287 -16.03 5.14 5.21
N VAL A 288 -15.58 6.33 5.65
CA VAL A 288 -14.58 6.46 6.71
C VAL A 288 -15.09 5.75 7.96
N GLY A 289 -14.44 4.63 8.32
CA GLY A 289 -14.88 3.77 9.41
C GLY A 289 -14.26 4.18 10.74
N SER A 290 -12.94 4.37 10.75
CA SER A 290 -12.21 4.78 11.94
C SER A 290 -11.37 6.03 11.67
N VAL A 291 -11.36 6.97 12.62
CA VAL A 291 -10.50 8.15 12.59
C VAL A 291 -9.66 8.13 13.86
N THR A 292 -8.34 8.15 13.71
CA THR A 292 -7.38 8.22 14.82
C THR A 292 -6.47 9.42 14.65
N THR A 293 -5.96 9.97 15.76
CA THR A 293 -4.99 11.08 15.72
C THR A 293 -3.56 10.53 15.76
N LYS A 294 -2.67 11.04 14.91
CA LYS A 294 -1.23 10.76 14.92
C LYS A 294 -0.52 11.66 15.95
N ALA A 295 0.16 12.73 15.54
CA ALA A 295 1.00 13.54 16.43
C ALA A 295 0.19 14.53 17.31
N HIS A 296 -0.96 15.00 16.82
CA HIS A 296 -1.83 15.94 17.54
C HIS A 296 -3.28 15.88 17.04
N GLU A 297 -4.21 16.57 17.72
CA GLU A 297 -5.66 16.50 17.42
C GLU A 297 -6.05 16.89 15.98
N ALA A 298 -5.22 17.67 15.28
CA ALA A 298 -5.43 18.06 13.89
C ALA A 298 -4.71 17.16 12.86
N ASP A 299 -3.95 16.16 13.32
CA ASP A 299 -3.19 15.22 12.47
C ASP A 299 -3.94 13.89 12.50
N LEU A 300 -4.86 13.74 11.55
CA LEU A 300 -5.81 12.63 11.48
C LEU A 300 -5.31 11.58 10.50
N VAL A 301 -5.54 10.31 10.83
CA VAL A 301 -5.42 9.18 9.93
C VAL A 301 -6.69 8.36 9.99
N THR A 302 -7.23 8.02 8.82
CA THR A 302 -8.37 7.13 8.68
C THR A 302 -7.94 5.71 8.30
N ASP A 303 -8.85 4.77 8.40
CA ASP A 303 -8.65 3.43 7.82
C ASP A 303 -8.40 3.49 6.31
N VAL A 304 -8.95 4.49 5.62
CA VAL A 304 -8.73 4.71 4.18
C VAL A 304 -7.26 5.02 3.89
N ASP A 305 -6.60 5.89 4.65
CA ASP A 305 -5.19 6.27 4.45
C ASP A 305 -4.29 5.03 4.50
N ARG A 306 -4.43 4.23 5.56
CA ARG A 306 -3.66 2.99 5.78
C ARG A 306 -3.91 1.95 4.70
N LEU A 307 -5.18 1.72 4.35
CA LEU A 307 -5.54 0.70 3.35
C LEU A 307 -5.12 1.11 1.93
N VAL A 308 -5.23 2.40 1.59
CA VAL A 308 -4.72 2.94 0.32
C VAL A 308 -3.20 2.79 0.26
N GLU A 309 -2.47 3.16 1.31
CA GLU A 309 -1.01 3.04 1.31
C GLU A 309 -0.54 1.58 1.21
N GLN A 310 -1.15 0.67 1.98
CA GLN A 310 -0.86 -0.76 1.89
C GLN A 310 -1.11 -1.30 0.48
N HIS A 311 -2.24 -0.95 -0.15
CA HIS A 311 -2.57 -1.33 -1.52
C HIS A 311 -1.52 -0.80 -2.51
N VAL A 312 -1.23 0.49 -2.49
CA VAL A 312 -0.26 1.13 -3.40
C VAL A 312 1.13 0.52 -3.22
N ARG A 313 1.60 0.33 -1.97
CA ARG A 313 2.88 -0.32 -1.67
C ARG A 313 2.94 -1.73 -2.23
N GLY A 314 1.89 -2.53 -2.03
CA GLY A 314 1.79 -3.88 -2.59
C GLY A 314 1.86 -3.89 -4.11
N ARG A 315 1.12 -2.99 -4.78
CA ARG A 315 1.11 -2.85 -6.25
C ARG A 315 2.47 -2.42 -6.80
N VAL A 316 3.14 -1.47 -6.13
CA VAL A 316 4.48 -1.01 -6.50
C VAL A 316 5.52 -2.10 -6.26
N ARG A 317 5.51 -2.77 -5.11
CA ARG A 317 6.45 -3.85 -4.80
C ARG A 317 6.31 -5.01 -5.78
N ALA A 318 5.08 -5.33 -6.17
CA ALA A 318 4.81 -6.36 -7.16
C ALA A 318 5.43 -6.03 -8.54
N ALA A 319 5.32 -4.77 -8.99
CA ALA A 319 5.81 -4.37 -10.32
C ALA A 319 7.29 -3.93 -10.34
N PHE A 320 7.80 -3.46 -9.19
CA PHE A 320 9.14 -2.90 -9.00
C PHE A 320 9.76 -3.36 -7.68
N PRO A 321 10.14 -4.65 -7.56
CA PRO A 321 10.55 -5.26 -6.28
C PRO A 321 11.77 -4.62 -5.62
N THR A 322 12.67 -4.02 -6.42
CA THR A 322 13.92 -3.40 -5.95
C THR A 322 13.79 -1.91 -5.62
N HIS A 323 12.68 -1.25 -6.00
CA HIS A 323 12.51 0.18 -5.76
C HIS A 323 12.31 0.47 -4.27
N GLY A 324 12.82 1.61 -3.82
CA GLY A 324 12.50 2.16 -2.51
C GLY A 324 11.08 2.72 -2.48
N PHE A 325 10.53 2.86 -1.27
CA PHE A 325 9.21 3.45 -1.07
C PHE A 325 9.22 4.30 0.19
N SER A 326 8.64 5.48 0.14
CA SER A 326 8.40 6.37 1.27
C SER A 326 6.93 6.75 1.23
N GLY A 327 6.24 6.57 2.34
CA GLY A 327 4.81 6.86 2.42
C GLY A 327 4.47 7.39 3.81
N GLU A 328 3.39 8.15 3.88
CA GLU A 328 3.00 8.90 5.06
C GLU A 328 2.71 8.01 6.28
N GLU A 329 2.08 6.86 6.07
CA GLU A 329 1.56 6.02 7.16
C GLU A 329 2.54 4.97 7.67
N TYR A 330 3.33 4.36 6.76
CA TYR A 330 4.23 3.26 7.10
C TYR A 330 5.71 3.62 6.94
N GLY A 331 6.05 4.83 6.50
CA GLY A 331 7.42 5.33 6.47
C GLY A 331 8.30 4.73 5.37
N ASP A 332 9.61 4.63 5.64
CA ASP A 332 10.61 4.33 4.61
C ASP A 332 10.90 2.83 4.46
N ALA A 333 10.68 2.32 3.25
CA ALA A 333 11.22 1.06 2.77
C ALA A 333 12.52 1.29 1.97
N PRO A 334 13.56 0.47 2.18
CA PRO A 334 14.80 0.55 1.43
C PRO A 334 14.60 0.12 -0.03
N GLY A 335 15.53 0.51 -0.90
CA GLY A 335 15.58 0.07 -2.29
C GLY A 335 16.76 0.68 -3.03
N ASP A 336 16.78 0.50 -4.34
CA ASP A 336 17.84 0.98 -5.23
C ASP A 336 17.79 2.51 -5.47
N LYS A 337 18.31 2.98 -6.60
CA LYS A 337 18.30 4.40 -6.98
C LYS A 337 16.90 4.96 -7.26
N HIS A 338 15.89 4.12 -7.41
CA HIS A 338 14.50 4.53 -7.62
C HIS A 338 13.75 4.56 -6.30
N ARG A 339 12.92 5.60 -6.10
CA ARG A 339 12.09 5.74 -4.89
C ARG A 339 10.72 6.28 -5.23
N TRP A 340 9.70 5.57 -4.78
CA TRP A 340 8.31 6.02 -4.79
C TRP A 340 8.01 6.80 -3.52
N TYR A 341 7.27 7.88 -3.67
CA TYR A 341 6.72 8.71 -2.60
C TYR A 341 5.20 8.67 -2.71
N LEU A 342 4.50 8.43 -1.62
CA LEU A 342 3.04 8.36 -1.57
C LEU A 342 2.48 9.12 -0.38
N ASP A 343 1.64 10.10 -0.67
CA ASP A 343 0.60 10.56 0.23
C ASP A 343 -0.71 9.84 -0.17
N PRO A 344 -1.24 8.92 0.66
CA PRO A 344 -2.44 8.16 0.32
C PRO A 344 -3.69 9.05 0.26
N VAL A 345 -3.78 10.08 1.11
CA VAL A 345 -4.90 11.01 1.21
C VAL A 345 -4.41 12.40 1.67
N ASP A 346 -4.00 13.22 0.73
CA ASP A 346 -3.80 14.65 0.98
C ASP A 346 -5.15 15.29 1.29
N GLY A 347 -5.23 15.91 2.46
CA GLY A 347 -6.46 16.48 2.99
C GLY A 347 -7.29 15.52 3.83
N THR A 348 -6.67 14.62 4.62
CA THR A 348 -7.38 13.69 5.53
C THR A 348 -8.44 14.36 6.41
N THR A 349 -8.20 15.60 6.87
CA THR A 349 -9.21 16.39 7.60
C THR A 349 -10.47 16.65 6.78
N ASN A 350 -10.33 16.95 5.49
CA ASN A 350 -11.46 17.10 4.58
C ASN A 350 -12.19 15.76 4.40
N LEU A 351 -11.46 14.66 4.19
CA LEU A 351 -12.04 13.33 4.06
C LEU A 351 -12.87 12.96 5.30
N ALA A 352 -12.29 13.11 6.50
CA ALA A 352 -12.94 12.80 7.77
C ALA A 352 -14.23 13.62 8.01
N ASN A 353 -14.31 14.84 7.45
CA ASN A 353 -15.46 15.73 7.58
C ASN A 353 -16.42 15.70 6.37
N GLY A 354 -16.18 14.83 5.39
CA GLY A 354 -17.00 14.73 4.18
C GLY A 354 -16.91 15.96 3.25
N VAL A 355 -15.83 16.74 3.34
CA VAL A 355 -15.55 17.85 2.42
C VAL A 355 -14.94 17.27 1.14
N PRO A 356 -15.52 17.50 -0.05
CA PRO A 356 -15.10 16.84 -1.28
C PRO A 356 -13.88 17.52 -1.92
N TRP A 357 -12.77 17.60 -1.18
CA TRP A 357 -11.50 18.20 -1.61
C TRP A 357 -10.31 17.47 -0.98
N THR A 358 -9.97 16.30 -1.54
CA THR A 358 -8.82 15.48 -1.15
C THR A 358 -8.12 14.95 -2.40
N SER A 359 -6.90 14.44 -2.28
CA SER A 359 -6.25 13.72 -3.38
C SER A 359 -5.28 12.66 -2.90
N THR A 360 -4.85 11.77 -3.79
CA THR A 360 -3.69 10.90 -3.58
C THR A 360 -2.52 11.43 -4.41
N SER A 361 -1.32 11.49 -3.83
CA SER A 361 -0.10 11.92 -4.51
C SER A 361 0.87 10.74 -4.64
N LEU A 362 1.21 10.33 -5.87
CA LEU A 362 2.15 9.23 -6.13
C LEU A 362 3.27 9.69 -7.05
N CYS A 363 4.50 9.74 -6.54
CA CYS A 363 5.67 10.23 -7.27
C CYS A 363 6.81 9.21 -7.30
N LEU A 364 7.31 8.89 -8.50
CA LEU A 364 8.55 8.13 -8.67
C LEU A 364 9.72 9.09 -8.92
N THR A 365 10.80 8.89 -8.19
CA THR A 365 12.09 9.55 -8.41
C THR A 365 13.19 8.55 -8.78
N ARG A 366 14.24 9.05 -9.43
CA ARG A 366 15.50 8.34 -9.68
C ARG A 366 16.66 9.21 -9.22
N SER A 367 17.41 8.75 -8.22
CA SER A 367 18.50 9.50 -7.58
C SER A 367 18.08 10.91 -7.16
N GLY A 368 16.91 11.02 -6.52
CA GLY A 368 16.32 12.27 -6.02
C GLY A 368 15.68 13.15 -7.10
N ARG A 369 15.69 12.75 -8.38
CA ARG A 369 15.06 13.51 -9.46
C ARG A 369 13.68 12.96 -9.80
N PRO A 370 12.62 13.77 -9.89
CA PRO A 370 11.29 13.28 -10.27
C PRO A 370 11.29 12.73 -11.70
N LEU A 371 10.56 11.63 -11.89
CA LEU A 371 10.48 10.88 -13.15
C LEU A 371 9.03 10.69 -13.61
N VAL A 372 8.15 10.28 -12.69
CA VAL A 372 6.70 10.10 -12.91
C VAL A 372 5.96 10.69 -11.72
N GLY A 373 4.85 11.37 -11.96
CA GLY A 373 4.00 11.94 -10.92
C GLY A 373 2.54 11.76 -11.31
N VAL A 374 1.74 11.25 -10.39
CA VAL A 374 0.30 11.10 -10.55
C VAL A 374 -0.41 11.69 -9.33
N VAL A 375 -1.38 12.57 -9.58
CA VAL A 375 -2.29 13.08 -8.56
C VAL A 375 -3.70 12.63 -8.90
N ALA A 376 -4.38 11.98 -7.97
CA ALA A 376 -5.73 11.46 -8.16
C ALA A 376 -6.73 12.23 -7.30
N ASP A 377 -7.73 12.86 -7.92
CA ASP A 377 -8.86 13.45 -7.20
C ASP A 377 -10.07 12.50 -7.25
N PRO A 378 -10.46 11.89 -6.11
CA PRO A 378 -11.60 10.99 -6.06
C PRO A 378 -12.93 11.68 -6.35
N TRP A 379 -13.09 12.95 -5.98
CA TRP A 379 -14.39 13.64 -6.05
C TRP A 379 -14.75 14.04 -7.47
N ARG A 380 -13.81 14.65 -8.22
CA ARG A 380 -14.01 14.93 -9.65
C ARG A 380 -13.75 13.70 -10.53
N GLY A 381 -13.14 12.64 -9.99
CA GLY A 381 -12.71 11.48 -10.78
C GLY A 381 -11.68 11.87 -11.84
N GLU A 382 -10.73 12.72 -11.45
CA GLU A 382 -9.67 13.24 -12.32
C GLU A 382 -8.32 12.66 -11.92
N VAL A 383 -7.56 12.22 -12.91
CA VAL A 383 -6.17 11.78 -12.74
C VAL A 383 -5.28 12.73 -13.51
N PHE A 384 -4.37 13.38 -12.81
CA PHE A 384 -3.35 14.28 -13.35
C PHE A 384 -2.06 13.47 -13.43
N GLU A 385 -1.45 13.41 -14.61
CA GLU A 385 -0.25 12.59 -14.82
C GLU A 385 0.84 13.40 -15.49
N ALA A 386 2.08 13.24 -15.02
CA ALA A 386 3.26 13.77 -15.66
C ALA A 386 4.35 12.71 -15.73
N ARG A 387 5.10 12.74 -16.83
CA ARG A 387 6.35 12.02 -16.98
C ARG A 387 7.40 12.97 -17.49
N ARG A 388 8.58 12.93 -16.87
CA ARG A 388 9.66 13.87 -17.17
C ARG A 388 9.97 13.93 -18.67
N GLY A 389 9.98 15.14 -19.24
CA GLY A 389 10.25 15.43 -20.65
C GLY A 389 9.17 14.96 -21.61
N ARG A 390 7.96 14.64 -21.11
CA ARG A 390 6.84 14.12 -21.91
C ARG A 390 5.54 14.89 -21.68
N GLY A 391 5.58 15.91 -20.82
CA GLY A 391 4.47 16.78 -20.52
C GLY A 391 3.52 16.21 -19.47
N ALA A 392 2.57 17.05 -19.06
CA ALA A 392 1.50 16.71 -18.13
C ALA A 392 0.15 16.57 -18.85
N VAL A 393 -0.71 15.66 -18.38
CA VAL A 393 -2.03 15.38 -18.96
C VAL A 393 -3.10 15.21 -17.88
N ILE A 394 -4.35 15.47 -18.24
CA ILE A 394 -5.55 14.98 -17.53
C ILE A 394 -6.41 14.27 -18.56
N ARG A 395 -6.61 12.95 -18.40
CA ARG A 395 -7.21 12.10 -19.44
C ARG A 395 -6.46 12.30 -20.76
N ASP A 396 -7.15 12.60 -21.86
CA ASP A 396 -6.55 12.84 -23.17
C ASP A 396 -6.11 14.31 -23.41
N ARG A 397 -6.28 15.19 -22.41
CA ARG A 397 -5.97 16.62 -22.55
C ARG A 397 -4.57 16.94 -22.04
N GLN A 398 -3.71 17.40 -22.94
CA GLN A 398 -2.40 17.98 -22.58
C GLN A 398 -2.58 19.24 -21.74
N LEU A 399 -1.86 19.31 -20.63
CA LEU A 399 -1.72 20.51 -19.82
C LEU A 399 -0.55 21.33 -20.38
N ARG A 400 -0.81 22.61 -20.65
CA ARG A 400 0.19 23.54 -21.14
C ARG A 400 -0.15 24.94 -20.65
N LEU A 401 0.77 25.53 -19.90
CA LEU A 401 0.77 26.93 -19.51
C LEU A 401 1.63 27.69 -20.52
N ASP A 402 1.11 28.80 -21.03
CA ASP A 402 1.85 29.65 -21.95
C ASP A 402 2.67 30.72 -21.21
N ASP A 403 3.53 31.42 -21.94
CA ASP A 403 4.33 32.53 -21.44
C ASP A 403 3.61 33.89 -21.61
N THR A 404 2.32 33.89 -21.98
CA THR A 404 1.58 35.14 -22.17
C THR A 404 1.41 35.84 -20.84
N PRO A 405 1.74 37.15 -20.72
CA PRO A 405 1.54 37.90 -19.49
C PRO A 405 0.11 37.81 -18.96
N ARG A 406 -0.03 37.59 -17.65
CA ARG A 406 -1.33 37.47 -16.98
C ARG A 406 -1.38 38.45 -15.80
N SER A 407 -2.53 39.06 -15.60
CA SER A 407 -2.77 39.89 -14.41
C SER A 407 -3.18 39.03 -13.23
N LEU A 408 -2.77 39.44 -12.02
CA LEU A 408 -3.34 38.91 -10.78
C LEU A 408 -4.79 39.35 -10.55
N ALA A 409 -5.24 40.46 -11.15
CA ALA A 409 -6.60 40.95 -11.01
C ALA A 409 -7.62 39.98 -11.62
N GLY A 410 -8.60 39.56 -10.82
CA GLY A 410 -9.62 38.57 -11.23
C GLY A 410 -9.10 37.13 -11.30
N ALA A 411 -7.84 36.90 -10.95
CA ALA A 411 -7.25 35.56 -10.90
C ALA A 411 -7.48 34.89 -9.54
N VAL A 412 -7.18 33.59 -9.49
CA VAL A 412 -7.23 32.77 -8.27
C VAL A 412 -5.84 32.29 -7.91
N VAL A 413 -5.44 32.53 -6.67
CA VAL A 413 -4.24 31.97 -6.05
C VAL A 413 -4.66 31.03 -4.93
N GLY A 414 -4.11 29.82 -4.90
CA GLY A 414 -4.33 28.86 -3.82
C GLY A 414 -3.26 28.94 -2.74
N THR A 415 -3.60 28.61 -1.50
CA THR A 415 -2.63 28.33 -0.44
C THR A 415 -3.26 27.37 0.55
N GLU A 416 -2.46 26.77 1.43
CA GLU A 416 -2.98 26.03 2.58
C GLU A 416 -2.56 26.65 3.92
N LEU A 417 -3.20 26.17 4.99
CA LEU A 417 -2.78 26.43 6.36
C LEU A 417 -1.61 25.51 6.75
N ASP A 418 -0.87 25.91 7.78
CA ASP A 418 0.14 25.09 8.44
C ASP A 418 -0.53 24.38 9.62
N GLY A 419 -1.02 23.16 9.37
CA GLY A 419 -1.98 22.51 10.26
C GLY A 419 -3.23 23.39 10.47
N PRO A 420 -3.60 23.73 11.73
CA PRO A 420 -4.73 24.63 12.00
C PRO A 420 -4.36 26.12 11.95
N LEU A 421 -3.09 26.48 11.71
CA LEU A 421 -2.59 27.84 11.86
C LEU A 421 -2.26 28.50 10.51
N PRO A 422 -2.39 29.83 10.39
CA PRO A 422 -1.83 30.54 9.26
C PRO A 422 -0.31 30.51 9.32
N TRP A 423 0.34 30.23 8.19
CA TRP A 423 1.81 30.28 8.09
C TRP A 423 2.35 31.72 8.26
N PRO A 424 3.62 31.90 8.68
CA PRO A 424 4.21 33.23 8.88
C PRO A 424 4.19 34.10 7.62
N GLY A 425 3.41 35.18 7.64
CA GLY A 425 3.23 36.08 6.49
C GLY A 425 1.88 35.94 5.77
N PHE A 426 1.06 34.94 6.12
CA PHE A 426 -0.24 34.69 5.48
C PHE A 426 -1.13 35.93 5.40
N GLY A 427 -1.25 36.68 6.50
CA GLY A 427 -2.07 37.90 6.53
C GLY A 427 -1.59 38.98 5.56
N ALA A 428 -0.27 39.22 5.52
CA ALA A 428 0.34 40.16 4.59
C ALA A 428 0.16 39.72 3.13
N PHE A 429 0.26 38.41 2.86
CA PHE A 429 0.02 37.85 1.54
C PHE A 429 -1.45 38.02 1.11
N LEU A 430 -2.39 37.70 2.00
CA LEU A 430 -3.82 37.90 1.79
C LEU A 430 -4.13 39.37 1.47
N ASP A 431 -3.62 40.31 2.28
CA ASP A 431 -3.83 41.75 2.07
C ASP A 431 -3.22 42.22 0.74
N ALA A 432 -2.03 41.74 0.39
CA ALA A 432 -1.35 42.10 -0.85
C ALA A 432 -2.07 41.56 -2.10
N LEU A 433 -2.64 40.36 -2.04
CA LEU A 433 -3.48 39.80 -3.10
C LEU A 433 -4.83 40.54 -3.19
N ALA A 434 -5.46 40.83 -2.06
CA ALA A 434 -6.73 41.57 -2.00
C ALA A 434 -6.58 42.98 -2.61
N ALA A 435 -5.49 43.69 -2.31
CA ALA A 435 -5.18 44.99 -2.91
C ALA A 435 -5.04 44.94 -4.44
N ARG A 436 -4.74 43.76 -5.00
CA ARG A 436 -4.62 43.51 -6.45
C ARG A 436 -5.89 42.93 -7.07
N SER A 437 -6.99 42.86 -6.31
CA SER A 437 -8.21 42.17 -6.75
C SER A 437 -7.97 40.69 -7.13
N CYS A 438 -6.97 40.06 -6.50
CA CYS A 438 -6.67 38.64 -6.66
C CYS A 438 -7.36 37.84 -5.55
N THR A 439 -8.00 36.74 -5.92
CA THR A 439 -8.77 35.92 -4.99
C THR A 439 -7.89 34.83 -4.38
N LEU A 440 -7.81 34.78 -3.04
CA LEU A 440 -7.15 33.68 -2.32
C LEU A 440 -8.13 32.51 -2.07
N ARG A 441 -7.63 31.28 -2.12
CA ARG A 441 -8.34 30.06 -1.74
C ARG A 441 -7.52 29.24 -0.76
N VAL A 442 -8.19 28.74 0.28
CA VAL A 442 -7.68 27.76 1.24
C VAL A 442 -8.65 26.59 1.21
N GLN A 443 -8.21 25.43 0.73
CA GLN A 443 -9.13 24.35 0.35
C GLN A 443 -8.88 23.05 1.12
N GLY A 444 -7.72 22.92 1.76
CA GLY A 444 -7.39 21.80 2.66
C GLY A 444 -6.71 20.62 1.98
N SER A 445 -6.09 20.80 0.81
CA SER A 445 -5.26 19.79 0.15
C SER A 445 -4.14 20.48 -0.62
N GLY A 446 -2.92 20.37 -0.09
CA GLY A 446 -1.73 21.05 -0.63
C GLY A 446 -1.38 20.56 -2.03
N THR A 447 -1.44 19.24 -2.24
CA THR A 447 -1.23 18.58 -3.52
C THR A 447 -2.21 19.08 -4.58
N LEU A 448 -3.52 19.16 -4.28
CA LEU A 448 -4.48 19.72 -5.23
C LEU A 448 -4.24 21.19 -5.49
N THR A 449 -3.95 21.98 -4.46
CA THR A 449 -3.66 23.41 -4.61
C THR A 449 -2.53 23.65 -5.62
N ILE A 450 -1.47 22.84 -5.57
CA ILE A 450 -0.37 22.91 -6.55
C ILE A 450 -0.78 22.33 -7.92
N ALA A 451 -1.44 21.16 -7.96
CA ALA A 451 -1.83 20.50 -9.21
C ALA A 451 -2.86 21.31 -10.03
N GLN A 452 -3.74 22.09 -9.39
CA GLN A 452 -4.70 22.95 -10.09
C GLN A 452 -4.02 24.06 -10.90
N VAL A 453 -2.81 24.50 -10.51
CA VAL A 453 -2.02 25.48 -11.26
C VAL A 453 -1.51 24.86 -12.56
N ALA A 454 -0.98 23.64 -12.52
CA ALA A 454 -0.59 22.90 -13.72
C ALA A 454 -1.77 22.73 -14.70
N ALA A 455 -2.99 22.57 -14.17
CA ALA A 455 -4.21 22.47 -14.97
C ALA A 455 -4.75 23.80 -15.53
N GLY A 456 -4.13 24.93 -15.18
CA GLY A 456 -4.52 26.27 -15.60
C GLY A 456 -5.81 26.78 -14.92
N ARG A 457 -6.22 26.18 -13.80
CA ARG A 457 -7.42 26.58 -13.04
C ARG A 457 -7.14 27.66 -11.99
N GLY A 458 -5.87 27.86 -11.64
CA GLY A 458 -5.37 28.96 -10.83
C GLY A 458 -4.12 29.57 -11.48
N ILE A 459 -3.81 30.81 -11.11
CA ILE A 459 -2.64 31.52 -11.63
C ILE A 459 -1.36 31.23 -10.83
N GLY A 460 -1.52 30.74 -9.61
CA GLY A 460 -0.44 30.26 -8.76
C GLY A 460 -0.95 29.66 -7.46
N GLY A 461 -0.02 29.09 -6.69
CA GLY A 461 -0.32 28.56 -5.37
C GLY A 461 0.93 28.34 -4.54
N CYS A 462 0.82 28.45 -3.22
CA CYS A 462 1.94 28.26 -2.29
C CYS A 462 1.58 27.35 -1.12
N VAL A 463 2.60 26.69 -0.58
CA VAL A 463 2.51 25.90 0.67
C VAL A 463 3.73 26.20 1.53
N SER A 464 3.58 26.01 2.85
CA SER A 464 4.56 26.41 3.87
C SER A 464 5.79 25.50 3.94
N ALA A 465 5.66 24.23 3.52
CA ALA A 465 6.73 23.25 3.55
C ALA A 465 6.61 22.28 2.38
N PHE A 466 7.69 22.12 1.62
CA PHE A 466 7.77 21.08 0.60
C PHE A 466 8.13 19.72 1.22
N ASP A 467 7.35 18.71 0.87
CA ASP A 467 7.67 17.30 1.09
C ASP A 467 7.45 16.53 -0.24
N PRO A 468 8.38 15.66 -0.68
CA PRO A 468 8.16 14.80 -1.84
C PRO A 468 6.97 13.84 -1.72
N ILE A 469 6.57 13.44 -0.50
CA ILE A 469 5.39 12.61 -0.19
C ILE A 469 4.14 13.34 -0.66
N ASP A 470 3.88 14.53 -0.13
CA ASP A 470 2.67 15.27 -0.48
C ASP A 470 2.82 15.89 -1.88
N HIS A 471 3.90 16.63 -2.12
CA HIS A 471 3.96 17.59 -3.23
C HIS A 471 4.75 17.10 -4.45
N GLY A 472 5.47 15.98 -4.35
CA GLY A 472 6.41 15.54 -5.40
C GLY A 472 5.73 15.37 -6.76
N ALA A 473 4.56 14.74 -6.79
CA ALA A 473 3.81 14.52 -8.02
C ALA A 473 3.29 15.85 -8.61
N ALA A 474 2.74 16.73 -7.76
CA ALA A 474 2.21 18.02 -8.16
C ALA A 474 3.29 18.98 -8.68
N VAL A 475 4.48 18.97 -8.09
CA VAL A 475 5.63 19.75 -8.57
C VAL A 475 6.08 19.28 -9.95
N LEU A 476 6.15 17.97 -10.20
CA LEU A 476 6.46 17.47 -11.54
C LEU A 476 5.38 17.86 -12.56
N LEU A 477 4.10 17.82 -12.19
CA LEU A 477 2.99 18.28 -13.03
C LEU A 477 3.17 19.74 -13.46
N VAL A 478 3.55 20.63 -12.53
CA VAL A 478 3.79 22.05 -12.84
C VAL A 478 4.94 22.21 -13.83
N HIS A 479 6.08 21.58 -13.59
CA HIS A 479 7.23 21.62 -14.52
C HIS A 479 6.85 21.13 -15.91
N GLU A 480 6.18 19.99 -16.00
CA GLU A 480 5.81 19.37 -17.28
C GLU A 480 4.63 20.08 -17.98
N ALA A 481 3.84 20.86 -17.26
CA ALA A 481 2.87 21.78 -17.84
C ALA A 481 3.50 23.10 -18.33
N GLY A 482 4.78 23.35 -18.04
CA GLY A 482 5.49 24.59 -18.37
C GLY A 482 5.29 25.71 -17.36
N GLY A 483 4.81 25.41 -16.15
CA GLY A 483 4.75 26.35 -15.04
C GLY A 483 6.10 26.58 -14.37
N VAL A 484 6.15 27.55 -13.46
CA VAL A 484 7.37 27.91 -12.72
C VAL A 484 7.21 27.48 -11.27
N VAL A 485 8.22 26.78 -10.74
CA VAL A 485 8.34 26.41 -9.32
C VAL A 485 9.43 27.27 -8.69
N MET A 486 9.13 27.95 -7.59
CA MET A 486 9.99 28.97 -7.00
C MET A 486 10.10 28.80 -5.48
N THR A 487 11.30 28.99 -4.96
CA THR A 487 11.56 29.23 -3.53
C THR A 487 11.69 30.73 -3.30
N VAL A 488 11.91 31.14 -2.06
CA VAL A 488 12.19 32.54 -1.71
C VAL A 488 13.41 33.14 -2.43
N ASP A 489 14.32 32.30 -2.92
CA ASP A 489 15.54 32.73 -3.62
C ASP A 489 15.40 32.70 -5.15
N GLY A 490 14.25 32.25 -5.67
CA GLY A 490 13.92 32.26 -7.10
C GLY A 490 13.50 30.89 -7.64
N PRO A 491 13.47 30.72 -8.97
CA PRO A 491 13.10 29.46 -9.62
C PRO A 491 14.03 28.31 -9.25
N VAL A 492 13.46 27.11 -9.14
CA VAL A 492 14.20 25.86 -8.91
C VAL A 492 13.89 24.82 -9.98
N GLU A 493 14.94 24.12 -10.42
CA GLU A 493 14.82 22.97 -11.31
C GLU A 493 14.53 21.70 -10.48
N GLY A 494 13.40 21.03 -10.76
CA GLY A 494 12.99 19.86 -10.00
C GLY A 494 12.34 20.22 -8.67
N PHE A 495 12.80 19.61 -7.57
CA PHE A 495 12.17 19.77 -6.26
C PHE A 495 12.73 20.97 -5.49
N PRO A 496 11.86 21.73 -4.79
CA PRO A 496 12.30 22.62 -3.72
C PRO A 496 13.09 21.85 -2.63
N PRO A 497 13.88 22.56 -1.80
CA PRO A 497 14.46 21.95 -0.60
C PRO A 497 13.36 21.43 0.33
N VAL A 498 13.54 20.22 0.89
CA VAL A 498 12.60 19.63 1.84
C VAL A 498 12.41 20.54 3.06
N GLY A 499 11.16 20.75 3.47
CA GLY A 499 10.76 21.63 4.56
C GLY A 499 10.76 23.12 4.20
N ALA A 500 11.20 23.51 3.01
CA ALA A 500 11.17 24.91 2.60
C ALA A 500 9.81 25.31 2.03
N PRO A 501 9.34 26.56 2.28
CA PRO A 501 8.15 27.07 1.63
C PRO A 501 8.41 27.26 0.13
N PHE A 502 7.39 27.01 -0.69
CA PHE A 502 7.50 27.21 -2.12
C PHE A 502 6.20 27.75 -2.73
N LEU A 503 6.38 28.37 -3.91
CA LEU A 503 5.33 28.93 -4.74
C LEU A 503 5.41 28.26 -6.12
N VAL A 504 4.25 27.96 -6.71
CA VAL A 504 4.13 27.65 -8.13
C VAL A 504 3.29 28.70 -8.83
N ALA A 505 3.60 28.99 -10.09
CA ALA A 505 2.90 30.02 -10.84
C ALA A 505 2.81 29.71 -12.34
N HIS A 506 1.79 30.29 -12.97
CA HIS A 506 1.76 30.48 -14.40
C HIS A 506 2.93 31.39 -14.82
N PRO A 507 3.69 31.09 -15.90
CA PRO A 507 4.87 31.87 -16.27
C PRO A 507 4.60 33.36 -16.44
N GLY A 508 3.50 33.70 -17.11
CA GLY A 508 3.06 35.08 -17.31
C GLY A 508 2.72 35.91 -16.05
N ALA A 509 2.68 35.32 -14.86
CA ALA A 509 2.46 36.02 -13.58
C ALA A 509 3.52 35.68 -12.52
N ALA A 510 4.53 34.88 -12.86
CA ALA A 510 5.47 34.31 -11.89
C ALA A 510 6.25 35.39 -11.12
N ASP A 511 6.80 36.38 -11.83
CA ASP A 511 7.61 37.44 -11.22
C ASP A 511 6.81 38.31 -10.25
N GLU A 512 5.60 38.73 -10.65
CA GLU A 512 4.73 39.55 -9.80
C GLU A 512 4.28 38.77 -8.56
N LEU A 513 3.82 37.52 -8.75
CA LEU A 513 3.34 36.70 -7.65
C LEU A 513 4.46 36.32 -6.68
N HIS A 514 5.66 36.03 -7.20
CA HIS A 514 6.84 35.76 -6.40
C HIS A 514 7.24 36.97 -5.55
N ALA A 515 7.25 38.17 -6.12
CA ALA A 515 7.53 39.40 -5.37
C ALA A 515 6.51 39.63 -4.24
N VAL A 516 5.22 39.38 -4.51
CA VAL A 516 4.15 39.48 -3.50
C VAL A 516 4.34 38.46 -2.39
N TRP A 517 4.63 37.21 -2.75
CA TRP A 517 4.82 36.13 -1.79
C TRP A 517 6.09 36.29 -0.94
N VAL A 518 7.23 36.62 -1.56
CA VAL A 518 8.50 36.86 -0.84
C VAL A 518 8.38 38.03 0.12
N GLY A 519 7.71 39.13 -0.28
CA GLY A 519 7.47 40.27 0.60
C GLY A 519 6.60 39.93 1.81
N ALA A 520 5.79 38.86 1.74
CA ALA A 520 5.00 38.38 2.86
C ALA A 520 5.79 37.41 3.77
N VAL A 521 6.58 36.51 3.18
CA VAL A 521 7.36 35.49 3.91
C VAL A 521 8.63 36.07 4.55
N ARG A 522 9.21 37.12 3.96
CA ARG A 522 10.37 37.88 4.49
C ARG A 522 9.94 39.35 4.71
N PRO A 523 9.10 39.63 5.73
CA PRO A 523 8.53 40.96 5.95
C PRO A 523 9.57 42.02 6.35
#